data_AF-W8EZQ4-F1
#
_entry.id   AF-W8EZQ4-F1
#
_cell.length_a   1.000
_cell.length_b   1.000
_cell.length_c   1.000
_cell.angle_alpha   90.00
_cell.angle_beta   90.00
_cell.angle_gamma   90.00
#
_symmetry.space_group_name_H-M   'P 1'
#
loop_
_entity.id
_entity.type
_entity.pdbx_description
1 polymer ?
#
loop_
_entity_poly.entity_id
_entity_poly.type
_entity_poly.pdbx_seq_one_letter_code
_entity_poly.pdbx_strand_id
1 'polypeptide(L)'
;MRTFISDCQRATLLIERRADQQLPLAERMKLWAHLRLCAYCRRYAVQSPALARAARLAAQATSTAQLPPDFAAQLQRRLDASES
;
A
#
# COMPACT_ATOMS: atom_id res chain seq x y z
N MET A 1 -18.26 19.81 2.73
CA MET A 1 -18.47 18.72 1.74
C MET A 1 -17.68 17.50 2.20
N ARG A 2 -18.30 16.59 2.95
CA ARG A 2 -17.62 15.59 3.81
C ARG A 2 -18.02 14.14 3.53
N THR A 3 -18.64 13.90 2.37
CA THR A 3 -19.01 12.59 1.85
C THR A 3 -19.06 12.78 0.33
N PHE A 4 -18.58 11.86 -0.52
CA PHE A 4 -19.55 10.94 -1.10
C PHE A 4 -19.02 9.63 -1.72
N ILE A 5 -17.70 9.35 -1.86
CA ILE A 5 -17.26 8.07 -2.53
C ILE A 5 -16.06 7.37 -1.84
N SER A 6 -15.12 8.13 -1.28
CA SER A 6 -14.10 7.75 -0.29
C SER A 6 -13.39 9.04 0.08
N ASP A 7 -12.99 9.27 1.32
CA ASP A 7 -12.08 10.39 1.60
C ASP A 7 -10.69 10.13 0.96
N CYS A 8 -9.85 11.17 0.90
CA CYS A 8 -8.52 11.05 0.31
C CYS A 8 -7.65 10.03 1.06
N GLN A 9 -7.81 9.89 2.37
CA GLN A 9 -7.04 8.93 3.19
C GLN A 9 -7.37 7.49 2.79
N ARG A 10 -8.65 7.19 2.58
CA ARG A 10 -9.07 5.87 2.10
C ARG A 10 -8.67 5.64 0.64
N ALA A 11 -8.67 6.67 -0.19
CA ALA A 11 -8.19 6.57 -1.57
C ALA A 11 -6.68 6.24 -1.62
N THR A 12 -5.85 6.94 -0.85
CA THR A 12 -4.40 6.66 -0.76
C THR A 12 -4.14 5.27 -0.20
N LEU A 13 -4.89 4.84 0.82
CA LEU A 13 -4.80 3.48 1.34
C LEU A 13 -5.08 2.43 0.27
N LEU A 14 -6.14 2.61 -0.54
CA LEU A 14 -6.47 1.68 -1.63
C LEU A 14 -5.40 1.70 -2.75
N ILE A 15 -4.79 2.85 -3.03
CA ILE A 15 -3.68 2.97 -3.98
C ILE A 15 -2.48 2.13 -3.52
N GLU A 16 -2.09 2.25 -2.25
CA GLU A 16 -0.99 1.47 -1.69
C GLU A 16 -1.34 -0.03 -1.63
N ARG A 17 -2.52 -0.39 -1.11
CA ARG A 17 -2.96 -1.80 -1.06
C ARG A 17 -2.98 -2.47 -2.42
N ARG A 18 -3.33 -1.73 -3.49
CA ARG A 18 -3.29 -2.25 -4.87
C ARG A 18 -1.88 -2.64 -5.32
N ALA A 19 -0.84 -2.01 -4.77
CA ALA A 19 0.55 -2.33 -5.10
C ALA A 19 1.00 -3.67 -4.50
N ASP A 20 0.39 -4.08 -3.38
CA ASP A 20 0.71 -5.32 -2.68
C ASP A 20 -0.23 -6.48 -3.05
N GLN A 21 -1.52 -6.19 -3.26
CA GLN A 21 -2.55 -7.20 -3.53
C GLN A 21 -3.64 -6.69 -4.47
N GLN A 22 -4.37 -7.61 -5.11
CA GLN A 22 -5.52 -7.24 -5.92
C GLN A 22 -6.66 -6.73 -5.04
N LEU A 23 -7.17 -5.54 -5.38
CA LEU A 23 -8.34 -4.99 -4.71
C LEU A 23 -9.63 -5.70 -5.14
N PRO A 24 -10.59 -5.92 -4.23
CA PRO A 24 -11.96 -6.31 -4.56
C PRO A 24 -12.61 -5.35 -5.56
N LEU A 25 -13.48 -5.86 -6.44
CA LEU A 25 -14.12 -5.08 -7.51
C LEU A 25 -14.83 -3.82 -6.98
N ALA A 26 -15.55 -3.92 -5.87
CA ALA A 26 -16.24 -2.78 -5.26
C ALA A 26 -15.26 -1.67 -4.83
N GLU A 27 -14.10 -2.02 -4.29
CA GLU A 27 -13.07 -1.06 -3.87
C GLU A 27 -12.39 -0.43 -5.09
N ARG A 28 -12.16 -1.20 -6.15
CA ARG A 28 -11.64 -0.70 -7.43
C ARG A 28 -12.56 0.36 -8.03
N MET A 29 -13.87 0.12 -8.02
CA MET A 29 -14.85 1.07 -8.56
C MET A 29 -14.91 2.37 -7.73
N LYS A 30 -14.89 2.26 -6.40
CA LYS A 30 -14.83 3.43 -5.50
C LYS A 30 -13.57 4.26 -5.74
N LEU A 31 -12.41 3.61 -5.79
CA LEU A 31 -11.14 4.28 -6.05
C LEU A 31 -11.15 4.96 -7.42
N TRP A 32 -11.60 4.25 -8.47
CA TRP A 32 -11.68 4.81 -9.82
C TRP A 32 -12.56 6.07 -9.89
N ALA A 33 -13.72 6.05 -9.22
CA ALA A 33 -14.59 7.22 -9.18
C ALA A 33 -13.93 8.39 -8.43
N HIS A 34 -13.23 8.13 -7.31
CA HIS A 34 -12.50 9.15 -6.58
C HIS A 34 -11.36 9.79 -7.42
N LEU A 35 -10.60 8.99 -8.16
CA LEU A 35 -9.48 9.48 -9.00
C LEU A 35 -9.94 10.36 -10.16
N ARG A 36 -11.19 10.24 -10.60
CA ARG A 36 -11.78 11.14 -11.60
C ARG A 36 -12.12 12.51 -11.03
N LEU A 37 -12.49 12.57 -9.74
CA LEU A 37 -12.92 13.78 -9.06
C LEU A 37 -11.78 14.52 -8.35
N CYS A 38 -10.76 13.79 -7.86
CA CYS A 38 -9.68 14.35 -7.08
C CYS A 38 -8.34 14.34 -7.85
N ALA A 39 -7.92 15.53 -8.30
CA ALA A 39 -6.66 15.69 -9.02
C ALA A 39 -5.42 15.33 -8.18
N TYR A 40 -5.47 15.55 -6.85
CA TYR A 40 -4.37 15.20 -5.94
C TYR A 40 -4.19 13.69 -5.83
N CYS A 41 -5.26 12.95 -5.58
CA CYS A 41 -5.19 11.48 -5.52
C CYS A 41 -4.80 10.88 -6.88
N ARG A 42 -5.20 11.50 -8.00
CA ARG A 42 -4.74 11.10 -9.34
C ARG A 42 -3.24 11.24 -9.51
N ARG A 43 -2.65 12.38 -9.10
CA ARG A 43 -1.20 12.59 -9.12
C ARG A 43 -0.48 11.60 -8.21
N TYR A 44 -1.00 11.39 -7.00
CA TYR A 44 -0.46 10.43 -6.04
C TYR A 44 -0.45 9.00 -6.62
N ALA A 45 -1.53 8.57 -7.26
CA ALA A 45 -1.63 7.24 -7.89
C ALA A 45 -0.56 7.00 -8.99
N VAL A 46 -0.07 8.07 -9.62
CA VAL A 46 1.01 7.99 -10.62
C VAL A 46 2.38 8.02 -9.95
N GLN A 47 2.56 8.84 -8.90
CA GLN A 47 3.86 9.05 -8.25
C GLN A 47 4.25 7.91 -7.30
N SER A 48 3.30 7.40 -6.51
CA SER A 48 3.59 6.44 -5.44
C SER A 48 4.29 5.16 -5.95
N PRO A 49 3.84 4.52 -7.06
CA PRO A 49 4.54 3.34 -7.58
C PRO A 49 5.99 3.59 -8.01
N ALA A 50 6.27 4.79 -8.53
CA ALA A 50 7.64 5.17 -8.93
C ALA A 50 8.55 5.34 -7.71
N LEU A 51 8.05 5.99 -6.66
CA LEU A 51 8.77 6.15 -5.39
C LEU A 51 9.02 4.80 -4.72
N ALA A 52 8.00 3.93 -4.66
CA ALA A 52 8.12 2.59 -4.10
C ALA A 52 9.18 1.76 -4.85
N ARG A 53 9.22 1.85 -6.19
CA ARG A 53 10.23 1.17 -7.00
C ARG A 53 11.63 1.71 -6.74
N ALA A 54 11.81 3.03 -6.70
CA ALA A 54 13.10 3.66 -6.41
C ALA A 54 13.62 3.25 -5.03
N ALA A 55 12.75 3.26 -4.01
CA ALA A 55 13.11 2.83 -2.66
C ALA A 55 13.54 1.36 -2.61
N ARG A 56 12.83 0.45 -3.30
CA ARG A 56 13.20 -0.98 -3.39
C ARG A 56 14.56 -1.18 -4.06
N LEU A 57 14.83 -0.45 -5.14
CA LEU A 57 16.11 -0.52 -5.85
C LEU A 57 17.27 0.00 -4.98
N ALA A 58 17.08 1.14 -4.30
CA ALA A 58 18.08 1.69 -3.39
C ALA A 58 18.39 0.72 -2.22
N ALA A 59 17.35 0.09 -1.66
CA ALA A 59 17.52 -0.91 -0.62
C ALA A 59 18.28 -2.15 -1.11
N GLN A 60 17.95 -2.67 -2.30
CA GLN A 60 18.63 -3.84 -2.87
C GLN A 60 20.08 -3.57 -3.23
N ALA A 61 20.40 -2.37 -3.76
CA ALA A 61 21.77 -2.00 -4.13
C ALA A 61 22.72 -1.94 -2.93
N THR A 62 22.20 -1.73 -1.72
CA THR A 62 22.99 -1.54 -0.50
C THR A 62 22.97 -2.77 0.41
N SER A 63 22.06 -3.73 0.18
CA SER A 63 21.78 -4.79 1.14
C SER A 63 22.42 -6.13 0.74
N THR A 64 23.37 -6.59 1.55
CA THR A 64 23.81 -8.00 1.63
C THR A 64 23.05 -8.77 2.71
N ALA A 65 22.04 -8.16 3.33
CA ALA A 65 21.35 -8.73 4.47
C ALA A 65 20.45 -9.90 4.04
N GLN A 66 20.74 -11.09 4.56
CA GLN A 66 19.87 -12.25 4.48
C GLN A 66 19.01 -12.31 5.73
N LEU A 67 17.73 -12.65 5.56
CA LEU A 67 16.85 -12.87 6.71
C LEU A 67 17.37 -14.08 7.51
N PRO A 68 17.45 -13.98 8.86
CA PRO A 68 17.75 -15.14 9.69
C PRO A 68 16.74 -16.28 9.46
N PRO A 69 17.17 -17.54 9.51
CA PRO A 69 16.31 -18.69 9.21
C PRO A 69 15.07 -18.75 10.12
N ASP A 70 15.19 -18.30 11.37
CA ASP A 70 14.11 -18.34 12.36
C ASP A 70 13.21 -17.09 12.36
N PHE A 71 13.48 -16.13 11.49
CA PHE A 71 12.78 -14.85 11.48
C PHE A 71 11.27 -15.02 11.25
N ALA A 72 10.86 -15.92 10.35
CA ALA A 72 9.46 -16.20 10.09
C ALA A 72 8.73 -16.73 11.34
N ALA A 73 9.33 -17.68 12.05
CA ALA A 73 8.78 -18.25 13.27
C ALA A 73 8.73 -17.22 14.43
N GLN A 74 9.69 -16.31 14.48
CA GLN A 74 9.69 -15.21 15.46
C GLN A 74 8.60 -14.18 15.14
N LEU A 75 8.40 -13.85 13.87
CA LEU A 75 7.37 -12.90 13.45
C LEU A 75 5.97 -13.43 13.71
N GLN A 76 5.71 -14.71 13.40
CA GLN A 76 4.40 -15.33 13.64
C GLN A 76 4.00 -15.26 15.13
N ARG A 77 4.92 -15.63 16.03
CA ARG A 77 4.68 -15.56 17.48
C ARG A 77 4.31 -14.15 17.97
N ARG A 78 4.86 -13.11 17.34
CA ARG A 78 4.54 -11.71 17.69
C ARG A 78 3.15 -11.32 17.21
N LEU A 79 2.74 -11.76 16.02
CA LEU A 79 1.40 -11.51 15.50
C LEU A 79 0.35 -12.18 16.39
N ASP A 80 0.53 -13.46 16.71
CA ASP A 80 -0.40 -14.22 17.56
C ASP A 80 -0.55 -13.58 18.96
N ALA A 81 0.55 -13.08 19.53
CA ALA A 81 0.55 -12.38 20.82
C ALA A 81 -0.08 -10.97 20.77
N SER A 82 -0.22 -10.37 19.58
CA SER A 82 -0.86 -9.06 19.39
C SER A 82 -2.38 -9.16 19.25
N GLU A 83 -2.88 -10.35 18.90
CA GLU A 83 -4.30 -10.64 18.68
C GLU A 83 -5.01 -11.17 19.94
N SER A 84 -4.28 -11.34 21.05
CA SER A 84 -4.80 -11.75 22.38
C SER A 84 -4.90 -10.58 23.35
#